data_AF-A0A7L4NJ79-F1
#
_entry.id   AF-A0A7L4NJ79-F1
#
_cell.length_a   1.000
_cell.length_b   1.000
_cell.length_c   1.000
_cell.angle_alpha   90.00
_cell.angle_beta   90.00
_cell.angle_gamma   90.00
#
_symmetry.space_group_name_H-M   'P 1'
#
loop_
_entity.id
_entity.type
_entity.pdbx_description
1 polymer ?
#
loop_
_entity_poly.entity_id
_entity_poly.type
_entity_poly.pdbx_seq_one_letter_code
_entity_poly.pdbx_strand_id
1 'polypeptide(L)'
;MILTLVQKQESLKDVVNRALLVLPAAVAAPPCLYVANPPPSYSHRLKLLKHTLKQKAAPHLHQLQQITTPHLLQFPDLRLVQYDSGKLEALAVLLQKLRSEGRRVLILSQMILMLDILELFLNFHFLTFVRIDEYANHEQRQELMKIFNRDKRIFCAILSSHSRSTGVNLVEADTVVFYDNDLNPVMDAKAQEWCDRIGRCKDIHIYRLVSGNSVEEKLLKNGTKDLIREVAAQGNDYSMAFLTQQTIQELFEVHSPMEDSGFRVKAEEFVVLSQEPSPAENISPKVARPFIEVI
;
A
#
# COMPACT_ATOMS: atom_id res chain seq x y z
N MET A 1 -13.94 16.50 40.40
CA MET A 1 -13.93 17.87 39.85
C MET A 1 -14.75 17.90 38.58
N ILE A 2 -15.74 18.78 38.48
CA ILE A 2 -16.56 18.92 37.27
C ILE A 2 -15.76 19.74 36.26
N LEU A 3 -15.33 19.12 35.17
CA LEU A 3 -14.64 19.82 34.07
C LEU A 3 -15.58 20.84 33.42
N THR A 4 -15.08 22.05 33.20
CA THR A 4 -15.80 23.09 32.45
C THR A 4 -15.94 22.71 30.98
N LEU A 5 -16.93 23.27 30.26
CA LEU A 5 -17.19 22.92 28.85
C LEU A 5 -15.97 23.15 27.94
N VAL A 6 -15.19 24.20 28.21
CA VAL A 6 -13.97 24.52 27.47
C VAL A 6 -12.90 23.45 27.67
N GLN A 7 -12.69 23.01 28.93
CA GLN A 7 -11.73 21.96 29.24
C GLN A 7 -12.14 20.60 28.65
N LYS A 8 -13.45 20.32 28.58
CA LYS A 8 -13.96 19.13 27.89
C LYS A 8 -13.69 19.20 26.38
N GLN A 9 -13.93 20.36 25.75
CA GLN A 9 -13.66 20.55 24.32
C GLN A 9 -12.17 20.36 23.99
N GLU A 10 -11.27 20.87 24.82
CA GLU A 10 -9.82 20.67 24.64
C GLU A 10 -9.44 19.19 24.79
N SER A 11 -9.97 18.49 25.80
CA SER A 11 -9.69 17.07 26.00
C SER A 11 -10.19 16.17 24.87
N LEU A 12 -11.29 16.57 24.21
CA LEU A 12 -11.92 15.80 23.13
C LEU A 12 -11.47 16.24 21.74
N LYS A 13 -10.58 17.23 21.62
CA LYS A 13 -10.18 17.80 20.33
C LYS A 13 -9.55 16.76 19.39
N ASP A 14 -8.74 15.85 19.91
CA ASP A 14 -8.14 14.75 19.14
C ASP A 14 -9.21 13.78 18.62
N VAL A 15 -10.17 13.40 19.48
CA VAL A 15 -11.28 12.52 19.11
C VAL A 15 -12.17 13.17 18.04
N VAL A 16 -12.52 14.45 18.21
CA VAL A 16 -13.33 15.20 17.23
C VAL A 16 -12.61 15.29 15.89
N ASN A 17 -11.31 15.60 15.88
CA ASN A 17 -10.53 15.68 14.65
C ASN A 17 -10.40 14.32 13.91
N ARG A 18 -10.43 13.20 14.62
CA ARG A 18 -10.39 11.85 14.03
C ARG A 18 -11.75 11.33 13.59
N ALA A 19 -12.81 11.68 14.32
CA ALA A 19 -14.13 11.10 14.14
C ALA A 19 -15.09 11.97 13.30
N LEU A 20 -14.87 13.29 13.21
CA LEU A 20 -15.75 14.20 12.49
C LEU A 20 -15.40 14.30 11.00
N LEU A 21 -15.32 13.16 10.31
CA LEU A 21 -15.12 13.07 8.87
C LEU A 21 -16.49 13.04 8.16
N VAL A 22 -17.25 14.13 8.25
CA VAL A 22 -18.52 14.25 7.54
C VAL A 22 -18.33 15.21 6.37
N LEU A 23 -18.19 14.64 5.17
CA LEU A 23 -18.33 15.39 3.94
C LEU A 23 -19.83 15.56 3.64
N PRO A 24 -20.38 16.78 3.65
CA PRO A 24 -21.77 16.98 3.25
C PRO A 24 -21.94 16.55 1.79
N ALA A 25 -22.91 15.67 1.51
CA ALA A 25 -23.12 15.08 0.18
C ALA A 25 -23.33 16.11 -0.94
N ALA A 26 -23.88 17.29 -0.61
CA ALA A 26 -23.96 18.43 -1.50
C ALA A 26 -23.97 19.74 -0.70
N VAL A 27 -23.23 20.75 -1.17
CA VAL A 27 -23.29 22.12 -0.64
C VAL A 27 -23.64 23.05 -1.79
N ALA A 28 -24.83 23.63 -1.75
CA ALA A 28 -25.21 24.69 -2.70
C ALA A 28 -24.71 26.04 -2.17
N ALA A 29 -24.08 26.83 -3.04
CA ALA A 29 -23.80 28.22 -2.71
C ALA A 29 -25.12 28.96 -2.43
N PRO A 30 -25.15 29.90 -1.47
CA PRO A 30 -26.37 30.64 -1.18
C PRO A 30 -26.86 31.36 -2.45
N PRO A 31 -28.18 31.34 -2.72
CA PRO A 31 -28.74 31.94 -3.94
C PRO A 31 -28.41 33.43 -4.00
N CYS A 32 -27.79 33.85 -5.09
CA CYS A 32 -27.44 35.25 -5.33
C CYS A 32 -28.47 35.88 -6.27
N LEU A 33 -29.27 36.81 -5.75
CA LEU A 33 -30.15 37.64 -6.57
C LEU A 33 -29.33 38.81 -7.13
N TYR A 34 -29.24 38.91 -8.45
CA TYR A 34 -28.51 39.97 -9.14
C TYR A 34 -29.46 41.02 -9.73
N VAL A 35 -29.06 42.28 -9.64
CA VAL A 35 -29.71 43.41 -10.32
C VAL A 35 -28.65 44.10 -11.16
N ALA A 36 -28.92 44.32 -12.44
CA ALA A 36 -27.93 44.79 -13.41
C ALA A 36 -27.36 46.18 -13.10
N ASN A 37 -28.16 47.08 -12.51
CA ASN A 37 -27.75 48.45 -12.18
C ASN A 37 -28.46 48.93 -10.90
N PRO A 38 -28.02 48.50 -9.71
CA PRO A 38 -28.55 49.03 -8.46
C PRO A 38 -28.23 50.53 -8.33
N PRO A 39 -29.16 51.33 -7.77
CA PRO A 39 -28.92 52.76 -7.58
C PRO A 39 -27.66 52.99 -6.71
N PRO A 40 -26.85 54.04 -6.96
CA PRO A 40 -25.59 54.27 -6.24
C PRO A 40 -25.75 54.32 -4.71
N SER A 41 -26.87 54.86 -4.23
CA SER A 41 -27.21 54.92 -2.80
C SER A 41 -27.45 53.54 -2.17
N TYR A 42 -27.99 52.59 -2.92
CA TYR A 42 -28.16 51.20 -2.48
C TYR A 42 -26.80 50.48 -2.46
N SER A 43 -26.01 50.62 -3.52
CA SER A 43 -24.66 50.04 -3.59
C SER A 43 -23.74 50.52 -2.48
N HIS A 44 -23.79 51.82 -2.16
CA HIS A 44 -23.04 52.41 -1.05
C HIS A 44 -23.50 51.85 0.31
N ARG A 45 -24.82 51.81 0.56
CA ARG A 45 -25.38 51.24 1.79
C ARG A 45 -25.04 49.75 1.96
N LEU A 46 -25.10 48.97 0.89
CA LEU A 46 -24.77 47.55 0.93
C LEU A 46 -23.27 47.31 1.18
N LYS A 47 -22.39 48.13 0.61
CA LYS A 47 -20.94 48.09 0.91
C LYS A 47 -20.66 48.41 2.37
N LEU A 48 -21.28 49.46 2.91
CA LEU A 48 -21.18 49.81 4.33
C LEU A 48 -21.71 48.71 5.25
N LEU A 49 -22.86 48.12 4.90
CA LEU A 49 -23.44 47.00 5.64
C LEU A 49 -22.49 45.80 5.64
N LYS A 50 -21.96 45.39 4.48
CA LYS A 50 -20.99 44.30 4.36
C LYS A 50 -19.73 44.57 5.19
N HIS A 51 -19.21 45.80 5.14
CA HIS A 51 -18.04 46.19 5.91
C HIS A 51 -18.29 46.15 7.42
N THR A 52 -19.43 46.69 7.87
CA THR A 52 -19.85 46.68 9.28
C THR A 52 -20.05 45.26 9.79
N LEU A 53 -20.69 44.40 8.99
CA LEU A 53 -20.86 42.98 9.31
C LEU A 53 -19.51 42.26 9.41
N LYS A 54 -18.59 42.49 8.47
CA LYS A 54 -17.23 41.92 8.53
C LYS A 54 -16.49 42.34 9.79
N GLN A 55 -16.54 43.61 10.18
CA GLN A 55 -15.88 44.10 11.39
C GLN A 55 -16.46 43.48 12.66
N LYS A 56 -17.80 43.37 12.75
CA LYS A 56 -18.46 42.76 13.91
C LYS A 56 -18.27 41.24 13.98
N ALA A 57 -18.23 40.58 12.83
CA ALA A 57 -18.05 39.13 12.75
C ALA A 57 -16.57 38.70 12.90
N ALA A 58 -15.60 39.58 12.60
CA ALA A 58 -14.17 39.29 12.67
C ALA A 58 -13.69 38.58 13.96
N PRO A 59 -14.05 39.03 15.18
CA PRO A 59 -13.60 38.36 16.40
C PRO A 59 -14.21 36.95 16.58
N HIS A 60 -15.40 36.71 16.04
CA HIS A 60 -16.08 35.41 16.11
C HIS A 60 -15.78 34.52 14.91
N LEU A 61 -15.15 35.06 13.86
CA LEU A 61 -14.89 34.34 12.62
C LEU A 61 -13.99 33.13 12.86
N HIS A 62 -12.97 33.25 13.71
CA HIS A 62 -12.09 32.14 14.05
C HIS A 62 -12.84 31.01 14.78
N GLN A 63 -13.71 31.36 15.74
CA GLN A 63 -14.53 30.38 16.47
C GLN A 63 -15.56 29.72 15.53
N LEU A 64 -16.22 30.51 14.68
CA LEU A 64 -17.15 30.00 13.69
C LEU A 64 -16.44 29.15 12.62
N GLN A 65 -15.24 29.51 12.20
CA GLN A 65 -14.43 28.70 11.29
C GLN A 65 -14.06 27.38 11.96
N GLN A 66 -13.62 27.35 13.21
CA GLN A 66 -13.32 26.09 13.89
C GLN A 66 -14.51 25.12 13.96
N ILE A 67 -15.74 25.64 14.02
CA ILE A 67 -16.97 24.84 14.14
C ILE A 67 -17.60 24.54 12.77
N THR A 68 -17.57 25.52 11.86
CA THR A 68 -18.36 25.56 10.62
C THR A 68 -17.50 25.35 9.39
N THR A 69 -16.17 25.41 9.48
CA THR A 69 -15.36 24.86 8.39
C THR A 69 -15.59 23.36 8.52
N PRO A 70 -16.42 22.73 7.66
CA PRO A 70 -16.34 21.30 7.55
C PRO A 70 -14.87 20.96 7.35
N HIS A 71 -14.44 19.81 7.83
CA HIS A 71 -13.15 19.23 7.44
C HIS A 71 -13.16 18.85 5.93
N LEU A 72 -13.82 19.68 5.08
CA LEU A 72 -14.17 19.56 3.66
C LEU A 72 -12.98 19.20 2.78
N LEU A 73 -11.76 19.43 3.26
CA LEU A 73 -10.52 19.13 2.58
C LEU A 73 -9.46 18.65 3.58
N GLN A 74 -9.82 17.75 4.50
CA GLN A 74 -8.79 16.84 4.99
C GLN A 74 -8.40 15.98 3.79
N PHE A 75 -7.22 16.28 3.24
CA PHE A 75 -6.53 15.39 2.31
C PHE A 75 -6.57 13.97 2.88
N PRO A 76 -6.76 12.95 2.02
CA PRO A 76 -6.93 11.58 2.47
C PRO A 76 -5.85 11.25 3.50
N ASP A 77 -6.28 10.74 4.65
CA ASP A 77 -5.36 10.32 5.70
C ASP A 77 -4.34 9.35 5.10
N LEU A 78 -3.05 9.53 5.40
CA LEU A 78 -2.00 8.63 4.91
C LEU A 78 -2.27 7.17 5.31
N ARG A 79 -3.05 6.95 6.38
CA ARG A 79 -3.57 5.63 6.77
C ARG A 79 -4.41 4.93 5.70
N LEU A 80 -5.11 5.68 4.85
CA LEU A 80 -5.95 5.11 3.79
C LEU A 80 -5.11 4.33 2.77
N VAL A 81 -3.86 4.73 2.54
CA VAL A 81 -2.94 3.99 1.67
C VAL A 81 -2.77 2.54 2.13
N GLN A 82 -2.72 2.31 3.45
CA GLN A 82 -2.68 0.95 4.00
C GLN A 82 -4.04 0.26 3.93
N TYR A 83 -5.12 0.94 4.35
CA TYR A 83 -6.45 0.32 4.46
C TYR A 83 -7.14 0.02 3.13
N ASP A 84 -6.77 0.73 2.05
CA ASP A 84 -7.33 0.50 0.73
C ASP A 84 -6.64 -0.66 -0.02
N SER A 85 -5.59 -1.28 0.57
CA SER A 85 -4.80 -2.34 -0.06
C SER A 85 -4.47 -3.47 0.92
N GLY A 86 -5.08 -4.64 0.70
CA GLY A 86 -4.82 -5.84 1.51
C GLY A 86 -3.34 -6.31 1.46
N LYS A 87 -2.61 -6.00 0.38
CA LYS A 87 -1.17 -6.28 0.32
C LYS A 87 -0.36 -5.37 1.24
N LEU A 88 -0.71 -4.09 1.30
CA LEU A 88 -0.03 -3.14 2.20
C LEU A 88 -0.38 -3.40 3.65
N GLU A 89 -1.60 -3.84 3.92
CA GLU A 89 -2.01 -4.31 5.25
C GLU A 89 -1.19 -5.53 5.70
N ALA A 90 -1.12 -6.58 4.89
CA ALA A 90 -0.29 -7.75 5.18
C ALA A 90 1.21 -7.40 5.30
N LEU A 91 1.69 -6.48 4.46
CA LEU A 91 3.06 -5.98 4.54
C LEU A 91 3.32 -5.24 5.86
N ALA A 92 2.36 -4.45 6.36
CA ALA A 92 2.49 -3.74 7.63
C ALA A 92 2.71 -4.71 8.79
N VAL A 93 1.89 -5.77 8.87
CA VAL A 93 2.01 -6.82 9.89
C VAL A 93 3.36 -7.53 9.78
N LEU A 94 3.75 -7.91 8.56
CA LEU A 94 5.03 -8.58 8.31
C LEU A 94 6.23 -7.70 8.73
N LEU A 95 6.24 -6.42 8.35
CA LEU A 95 7.32 -5.49 8.69
C LEU A 95 7.41 -5.24 10.20
N GLN A 96 6.27 -5.17 10.91
CA GLN A 96 6.26 -5.06 12.37
C GLN A 96 6.90 -6.28 13.03
N LYS A 97 6.56 -7.49 12.58
CA LYS A 97 7.16 -8.73 13.07
C LYS A 97 8.67 -8.76 12.80
N LEU A 98 9.09 -8.52 11.56
CA LEU A 98 10.51 -8.54 11.18
C LEU A 98 11.33 -7.47 11.93
N ARG A 99 10.74 -6.30 12.22
CA ARG A 99 11.35 -5.25 13.04
C ARG A 99 11.56 -5.71 14.48
N SER A 100 10.58 -6.42 15.07
CA SER A 100 10.72 -6.96 16.43
C SER A 100 11.80 -8.04 16.52
N GLU A 101 12.01 -8.80 15.43
CA GLU A 101 13.07 -9.81 15.31
C GLU A 101 14.45 -9.21 14.94
N GLY A 102 14.51 -7.90 14.67
CA GLY A 102 15.74 -7.21 14.26
C GLY A 102 16.28 -7.64 12.89
N ARG A 103 15.40 -8.14 12.01
CA ARG A 103 15.76 -8.61 10.65
C ARG A 103 15.76 -7.45 9.66
N ARG A 104 16.75 -7.43 8.76
CA ARG A 104 16.79 -6.47 7.64
C ARG A 104 15.96 -6.97 6.45
N VAL A 105 15.16 -6.07 5.89
CA VAL A 105 14.16 -6.42 4.87
C VAL A 105 14.47 -5.78 3.53
N LEU A 106 14.37 -6.55 2.47
CA LEU A 106 14.45 -6.09 1.10
C LEU A 106 13.09 -6.24 0.42
N ILE A 107 12.51 -5.15 -0.08
CA ILE A 107 11.22 -5.16 -0.77
C ILE A 107 11.47 -4.93 -2.26
N LEU A 108 10.95 -5.84 -3.08
CA LEU A 108 11.08 -5.81 -4.53
C LEU A 108 9.71 -5.52 -5.15
N SER A 109 9.67 -4.55 -6.06
CA SER A 109 8.52 -4.27 -6.92
C SER A 109 8.96 -4.10 -8.36
N GLN A 110 8.12 -4.41 -9.34
CA GLN A 110 8.35 -4.13 -10.75
C GLN A 110 7.97 -2.72 -11.13
N MET A 111 6.87 -2.24 -10.56
CA MET A 111 6.33 -0.93 -10.90
C MET A 111 7.05 0.16 -10.11
N ILE A 112 7.68 1.11 -10.81
CA ILE A 112 8.34 2.26 -10.16
C ILE A 112 7.34 3.11 -9.37
N LEU A 113 6.13 3.29 -9.90
CA LEU A 113 5.05 3.99 -9.19
C LEU A 113 4.70 3.32 -7.86
N MET A 114 4.87 2.00 -7.77
CA MET A 114 4.64 1.28 -6.52
C MET A 114 5.77 1.55 -5.51
N LEU A 115 6.99 1.86 -5.95
CA LEU A 115 8.06 2.31 -5.06
C LEU A 115 7.71 3.67 -4.44
N ASP A 116 7.08 4.59 -5.17
CA ASP A 116 6.59 5.87 -4.63
C ASP A 116 5.54 5.65 -3.53
N ILE A 117 4.61 4.70 -3.76
CA ILE A 117 3.57 4.33 -2.77
C ILE A 117 4.21 3.67 -1.54
N LEU A 118 5.16 2.75 -1.74
CA LEU A 118 5.91 2.12 -0.66
C LEU A 118 6.71 3.14 0.14
N GLU A 119 7.30 4.14 -0.50
CA GLU A 119 8.01 5.22 0.16
C GLU A 119 7.08 6.03 1.08
N LEU A 120 5.89 6.40 0.60
CA LEU A 120 4.86 7.05 1.42
C LEU A 120 4.43 6.18 2.61
N PHE A 121 4.21 4.90 2.36
CA PHE A 121 3.81 3.91 3.37
C PHE A 121 4.89 3.71 4.46
N LEU A 122 6.16 3.54 4.06
CA LEU A 122 7.28 3.36 5.00
C LEU A 122 7.53 4.62 5.83
N ASN A 123 7.41 5.80 5.22
CA ASN A 123 7.47 7.09 5.93
C ASN A 123 6.35 7.20 6.97
N PHE A 124 5.13 6.82 6.61
CA PHE A 124 3.99 6.79 7.52
C PHE A 124 4.22 5.90 8.75
N HIS A 125 4.89 4.76 8.58
CA HIS A 125 5.25 3.85 9.68
C HIS A 125 6.56 4.21 10.42
N PHE A 126 7.18 5.35 10.09
CA PHE A 126 8.46 5.80 10.66
C PHE A 126 9.57 4.72 10.56
N LEU A 127 9.62 4.03 9.42
CA LEU A 127 10.66 3.06 9.10
C LEU A 127 11.79 3.76 8.34
N THR A 128 13.03 3.44 8.69
CA THR A 128 14.21 3.90 7.95
C THR A 128 14.40 3.01 6.73
N PHE A 129 14.51 3.61 5.54
CA PHE A 129 14.70 2.87 4.31
C PHE A 129 15.65 3.54 3.33
N VAL A 130 16.10 2.77 2.34
CA VAL A 130 16.81 3.25 1.16
C VAL A 130 16.06 2.83 -0.08
N ARG A 131 15.88 3.75 -1.02
CA ARG A 131 15.26 3.50 -2.32
C ARG A 131 16.32 3.37 -3.40
N ILE A 132 16.21 2.31 -4.21
CA ILE A 132 17.11 2.04 -5.34
C ILE A 132 16.29 1.87 -6.60
N ASP A 133 16.22 2.94 -7.37
CA ASP A 133 15.49 2.98 -8.63
C ASP A 133 16.34 2.50 -9.81
N GLU A 134 15.66 2.15 -10.90
CA GLU A 134 16.31 1.83 -12.18
C GLU A 134 16.86 3.07 -12.90
N TYR A 135 16.31 4.25 -12.62
CA TYR A 135 16.80 5.52 -13.18
C TYR A 135 18.13 5.98 -12.56
N ALA A 136 18.53 5.43 -11.42
CA ALA A 136 19.79 5.74 -10.79
C ALA A 136 20.96 5.18 -11.62
N ASN A 137 22.02 5.98 -11.76
CA ASN A 137 23.24 5.55 -12.42
C ASN A 137 23.84 4.33 -11.70
N HIS A 138 24.61 3.51 -12.42
CA HIS A 138 25.19 2.30 -11.85
C HIS A 138 26.02 2.58 -10.59
N GLU A 139 26.82 3.65 -10.59
CA GLU A 139 27.61 4.07 -9.42
C GLU A 139 26.73 4.47 -8.23
N GLN A 140 25.65 5.22 -8.48
CA GLN A 140 24.71 5.63 -7.42
C GLN A 140 24.03 4.40 -6.79
N ARG A 141 23.61 3.43 -7.60
CA ARG A 141 23.03 2.17 -7.10
C ARG A 141 24.01 1.41 -6.21
N GLN A 142 25.28 1.31 -6.63
CA GLN A 142 26.31 0.67 -5.81
C GLN A 142 26.53 1.41 -4.49
N GLU A 143 26.53 2.73 -4.50
CA GLU A 143 26.70 3.52 -3.28
C GLU A 143 25.51 3.35 -2.31
N LEU A 144 24.29 3.39 -2.81
CA LEU A 144 23.08 3.16 -1.99
C LEU A 144 23.08 1.76 -1.37
N MET A 145 23.50 0.73 -2.11
CA MET A 145 23.66 -0.62 -1.56
C MET A 145 24.76 -0.70 -0.51
N LYS A 146 25.90 -0.01 -0.71
CA LYS A 146 26.95 0.08 0.32
C LYS A 146 26.45 0.78 1.58
N ILE A 147 25.67 1.84 1.43
CA ILE A 147 25.05 2.56 2.55
C ILE A 147 24.15 1.62 3.35
N PHE A 148 23.28 0.86 2.68
CA PHE A 148 22.42 -0.14 3.33
C PHE A 148 23.21 -1.24 4.03
N ASN A 149 24.27 -1.76 3.40
CA ASN A 149 25.11 -2.80 4.00
C ASN A 149 25.88 -2.28 5.22
N ARG A 150 26.37 -1.03 5.17
CA ARG A 150 27.20 -0.41 6.22
C ARG A 150 26.36 0.09 7.41
N ASP A 151 25.24 0.73 7.16
CA ASP A 151 24.41 1.34 8.19
C ASP A 151 23.30 0.38 8.64
N LYS A 152 23.56 -0.34 9.74
CA LYS A 152 22.61 -1.27 10.34
C LYS A 152 21.36 -0.60 10.93
N ARG A 153 21.33 0.73 11.03
CA ARG A 153 20.13 1.47 11.46
C ARG A 153 19.06 1.47 10.37
N ILE A 154 19.46 1.26 9.12
CA ILE A 154 18.53 1.20 7.98
C ILE A 154 17.84 -0.17 7.98
N PHE A 155 16.58 -0.15 8.36
CA PHE A 155 15.75 -1.34 8.48
C PHE A 155 15.45 -2.01 7.14
N CYS A 156 15.10 -1.24 6.10
CA CYS A 156 14.67 -1.81 4.83
C CYS A 156 15.24 -1.12 3.58
N ALA A 157 15.26 -1.84 2.47
CA ALA A 157 15.59 -1.29 1.16
C ALA A 157 14.49 -1.65 0.16
N ILE A 158 14.04 -0.67 -0.64
CA ILE A 158 13.05 -0.86 -1.70
C ILE A 158 13.74 -0.76 -3.06
N LEU A 159 13.51 -1.75 -3.93
CA LEU A 159 14.20 -1.84 -5.21
C LEU A 159 13.24 -2.20 -6.35
N SER A 160 13.50 -1.63 -7.53
CA SER A 160 12.89 -2.10 -8.79
C SER A 160 13.43 -3.50 -9.16
N SER A 161 12.57 -4.41 -9.58
CA SER A 161 12.93 -5.74 -10.09
C SER A 161 13.94 -5.67 -11.24
N HIS A 162 13.83 -4.64 -12.10
CA HIS A 162 14.74 -4.46 -13.24
C HIS A 162 16.13 -4.00 -12.82
N SER A 163 16.24 -3.24 -11.72
CA SER A 163 17.52 -2.79 -11.17
C SER A 163 18.43 -3.94 -10.72
N ARG A 164 17.87 -5.14 -10.53
CA ARG A 164 18.56 -6.38 -10.14
C ARG A 164 19.44 -6.97 -11.26
N SER A 165 19.10 -6.69 -12.52
CA SER A 165 19.71 -7.34 -13.70
C SER A 165 21.14 -6.89 -14.02
N THR A 166 21.64 -5.81 -13.40
CA THR A 166 22.87 -5.13 -13.83
C THR A 166 24.16 -5.64 -13.15
N GLY A 167 24.18 -6.83 -12.54
CA GLY A 167 25.43 -7.39 -11.97
C GLY A 167 25.92 -6.69 -10.70
N VAL A 168 25.02 -6.09 -9.92
CA VAL A 168 25.35 -5.30 -8.73
C VAL A 168 25.82 -6.20 -7.56
N ASN A 169 26.68 -5.64 -6.69
CA ASN A 169 27.17 -6.26 -5.45
C ASN A 169 26.02 -6.72 -4.54
N LEU A 170 26.25 -7.80 -3.77
CA LEU A 170 25.23 -8.38 -2.90
C LEU A 170 24.73 -7.38 -1.85
N VAL A 171 23.42 -7.27 -1.74
CA VAL A 171 22.74 -6.62 -0.62
C VAL A 171 22.68 -7.61 0.53
N GLU A 172 23.11 -7.21 1.71
CA GLU A 172 23.03 -8.05 2.90
C GLU A 172 21.66 -7.88 3.57
N ALA A 173 20.68 -8.68 3.17
CA ALA A 173 19.35 -8.71 3.79
C ALA A 173 19.07 -10.09 4.42
N ASP A 174 18.25 -10.12 5.46
CA ASP A 174 17.82 -11.34 6.14
C ASP A 174 16.48 -11.86 5.58
N THR A 175 15.73 -10.96 4.96
CA THR A 175 14.40 -11.23 4.43
C THR A 175 14.19 -10.49 3.13
N VAL A 176 13.64 -11.19 2.14
CA VAL A 176 13.27 -10.67 0.82
C VAL A 176 11.76 -10.78 0.68
N VAL A 177 11.11 -9.68 0.32
CA VAL A 177 9.67 -9.59 0.08
C VAL A 177 9.43 -9.19 -1.37
N PHE A 178 8.77 -10.05 -2.14
CA PHE A 178 8.26 -9.73 -3.47
C PHE A 178 6.84 -9.16 -3.32
N TYR A 179 6.68 -7.86 -3.61
CA TYR A 179 5.40 -7.18 -3.51
C TYR A 179 4.47 -7.51 -4.70
N ASP A 180 5.05 -7.52 -5.90
CA ASP A 180 4.43 -7.95 -7.14
C ASP A 180 5.24 -9.08 -7.78
N ASN A 181 4.57 -9.84 -8.67
CA ASN A 181 5.13 -11.05 -9.25
C ASN A 181 5.38 -10.88 -10.73
N ASP A 182 6.54 -11.34 -11.20
CA ASP A 182 6.82 -11.37 -12.63
C ASP A 182 6.04 -12.47 -13.32
N LEU A 183 5.41 -12.09 -14.43
CA LEU A 183 4.85 -13.02 -15.38
C LEU A 183 5.94 -13.63 -16.25
N ASN A 184 7.09 -12.96 -16.36
CA ASN A 184 8.25 -13.47 -17.07
C ASN A 184 9.04 -14.46 -16.18
N PRO A 185 9.00 -15.77 -16.47
CA PRO A 185 9.70 -16.78 -15.67
C PRO A 185 11.22 -16.63 -15.72
N VAL A 186 11.78 -16.02 -16.78
CA VAL A 186 13.22 -15.75 -16.87
C VAL A 186 13.63 -14.71 -15.83
N MET A 187 12.80 -13.69 -15.61
CA MET A 187 13.07 -12.65 -14.63
C MET A 187 12.84 -13.13 -13.20
N ASP A 188 11.83 -13.98 -12.98
CA ASP A 188 11.58 -14.62 -11.69
C ASP A 188 12.70 -15.63 -11.32
N ALA A 189 13.17 -16.43 -12.28
CA ALA A 189 14.32 -17.32 -12.08
C ALA A 189 15.61 -16.54 -11.74
N LYS A 190 15.86 -15.42 -12.41
CA LYS A 190 16.95 -14.50 -12.05
C LYS A 190 16.76 -13.90 -10.65
N ALA A 191 15.52 -13.67 -10.22
CA ALA A 191 15.21 -13.23 -8.87
C ALA A 191 15.57 -14.29 -7.84
N GLN A 192 15.21 -15.56 -8.12
CA GLN A 192 15.56 -16.70 -7.28
C GLN A 192 17.07 -16.90 -7.21
N GLU A 193 17.78 -16.91 -8.35
CA GLU A 193 19.24 -17.05 -8.38
C GLU A 193 19.92 -15.92 -7.57
N TRP A 194 19.37 -14.70 -7.64
CA TRP A 194 19.85 -13.58 -6.85
C TRP A 194 19.60 -13.78 -5.36
N CYS A 195 18.43 -14.27 -4.97
CA CYS A 195 18.14 -14.64 -3.58
C CYS A 195 19.07 -15.76 -3.10
N ASP A 196 19.28 -16.80 -3.91
CA ASP A 196 20.19 -17.90 -3.60
C ASP A 196 21.62 -17.41 -3.42
N ARG A 197 22.07 -16.44 -4.22
CA ARG A 197 23.37 -15.80 -4.03
C ARG A 197 23.47 -15.12 -2.67
N ILE A 198 22.45 -14.40 -2.23
CA ILE A 198 22.39 -13.81 -0.88
C ILE A 198 22.36 -14.93 0.18
N GLY A 199 21.57 -15.96 -0.06
CA GLY A 199 21.38 -17.13 0.80
C GLY A 199 22.64 -17.97 1.02
N ARG A 200 23.65 -17.89 0.13
CA ARG A 200 24.94 -18.57 0.33
C ARG A 200 25.71 -18.06 1.54
N CYS A 201 25.52 -16.79 1.91
CA CYS A 201 26.24 -16.18 3.02
C CYS A 201 25.48 -16.29 4.35
N LYS A 202 24.14 -16.35 4.30
CA LYS A 202 23.27 -16.36 5.49
C LYS A 202 21.90 -16.93 5.13
N ASP A 203 21.25 -17.62 6.08
CA ASP A 203 19.85 -18.04 5.91
C ASP A 203 18.93 -16.83 5.71
N ILE A 204 18.19 -16.84 4.61
CA ILE A 204 17.23 -15.79 4.25
C ILE A 204 15.81 -16.32 4.17
N HIS A 205 14.85 -15.46 4.49
CA HIS A 205 13.43 -15.74 4.32
C HIS A 205 12.90 -15.05 3.07
N ILE A 206 12.18 -15.78 2.22
CA ILE A 206 11.59 -15.23 1.00
C ILE A 206 10.07 -15.24 1.15
N TYR A 207 9.46 -14.05 1.09
CA TYR A 207 8.02 -13.85 1.10
C TYR A 207 7.55 -13.36 -0.27
N ARG A 208 6.42 -13.87 -0.70
CA ARG A 208 5.76 -13.46 -1.94
C ARG A 208 4.33 -13.04 -1.60
N LEU A 209 4.00 -11.77 -1.80
CA LEU A 209 2.65 -11.26 -1.59
C LEU A 209 1.80 -11.62 -2.80
N VAL A 210 0.64 -12.21 -2.54
CA VAL A 210 -0.32 -12.66 -3.54
C VAL A 210 -1.71 -12.30 -3.04
N SER A 211 -2.48 -11.60 -3.86
CA SER A 211 -3.87 -11.31 -3.52
C SER A 211 -4.74 -12.56 -3.72
N GLY A 212 -5.54 -12.93 -2.72
CA GLY A 212 -6.49 -14.03 -2.80
C GLY A 212 -7.66 -13.73 -3.75
N ASN A 213 -8.24 -14.77 -4.34
CA ASN A 213 -9.30 -14.71 -5.35
C ASN A 213 -8.98 -13.80 -6.54
N SER A 214 -7.68 -13.59 -6.81
CA SER A 214 -7.21 -12.69 -7.86
C SER A 214 -6.54 -13.46 -8.99
N VAL A 215 -6.32 -12.75 -10.10
CA VAL A 215 -5.53 -13.25 -11.22
C VAL A 215 -4.13 -13.68 -10.76
N GLU A 216 -3.53 -13.01 -9.77
CA GLU A 216 -2.19 -13.36 -9.27
C GLU A 216 -2.15 -14.76 -8.64
N GLU A 217 -3.17 -15.11 -7.86
CA GLU A 217 -3.28 -16.42 -7.22
C GLU A 217 -3.49 -17.51 -8.28
N LYS A 218 -4.37 -17.27 -9.25
CA LYS A 218 -4.64 -18.23 -10.33
C LYS A 218 -3.43 -18.47 -11.20
N LEU A 219 -2.71 -17.39 -11.53
CA LEU A 219 -1.44 -17.49 -12.26
C LEU A 219 -0.39 -18.29 -11.50
N LEU A 220 -0.37 -18.18 -10.17
CA LEU A 220 0.54 -18.95 -9.33
C LEU A 220 0.13 -20.44 -9.24
N LYS A 221 -1.17 -20.73 -9.08
CA LYS A 221 -1.69 -22.08 -8.87
C LYS A 221 -1.76 -22.92 -10.15
N ASN A 222 -2.19 -22.34 -11.26
CA ASN A 222 -2.56 -23.10 -12.46
C ASN A 222 -1.37 -23.33 -13.41
N GLY A 223 -0.18 -22.82 -13.11
CA GLY A 223 0.96 -22.88 -14.04
C GLY A 223 0.73 -22.09 -15.34
N THR A 224 -0.37 -21.33 -15.44
CA THR A 224 -0.79 -20.56 -16.63
C THR A 224 0.20 -19.45 -17.01
N LYS A 225 1.17 -19.15 -16.14
CA LYS A 225 2.31 -18.30 -16.47
C LYS A 225 3.04 -18.77 -17.73
N ASP A 226 3.24 -20.08 -17.88
CA ASP A 226 3.95 -20.63 -19.04
C ASP A 226 3.13 -20.50 -20.32
N LEU A 227 1.80 -20.68 -20.23
CA LEU A 227 0.88 -20.50 -21.35
C LEU A 227 0.81 -19.03 -21.80
N ILE A 228 0.66 -18.08 -20.86
CA ILE A 228 0.63 -16.64 -21.16
C ILE A 228 1.97 -16.18 -21.74
N ARG A 229 3.09 -16.75 -21.27
CA ARG A 229 4.42 -16.50 -21.86
C ARG A 229 4.48 -16.98 -23.29
N GLU A 230 4.02 -18.19 -23.58
CA GLU A 230 4.03 -18.74 -24.94
C GLU A 230 3.21 -17.85 -25.89
N VAL A 231 2.08 -17.33 -25.40
CA VAL A 231 1.25 -16.34 -26.10
C VAL A 231 1.99 -15.02 -26.30
N ALA A 232 2.60 -14.46 -25.25
CA ALA A 232 3.28 -13.16 -25.31
C ALA A 232 4.58 -13.19 -26.14
N ALA A 233 5.29 -14.31 -26.16
CA ALA A 233 6.50 -14.50 -26.95
C ALA A 233 6.23 -14.62 -28.46
N GLN A 234 5.00 -14.99 -28.85
CA GLN A 234 4.58 -15.09 -30.26
C GLN A 234 4.27 -13.73 -30.91
N GLY A 235 4.23 -12.62 -30.15
CA GLY A 235 4.05 -11.28 -30.71
C GLY A 235 2.68 -11.09 -31.39
N ASN A 236 2.64 -10.30 -32.48
CA ASN A 236 1.40 -9.96 -33.21
C ASN A 236 0.83 -11.11 -34.06
N ASP A 237 1.46 -12.28 -34.08
CA ASP A 237 0.97 -13.45 -34.81
C ASP A 237 -0.05 -14.22 -33.95
N TYR A 238 -1.24 -13.66 -33.80
CA TYR A 238 -2.37 -14.19 -33.01
C TYR A 238 -2.90 -15.58 -33.46
N SER A 239 -2.23 -16.28 -34.37
CA SER A 239 -2.78 -17.47 -35.02
C SER A 239 -2.56 -18.77 -34.25
N MET A 240 -1.64 -18.83 -33.28
CA MET A 240 -1.26 -20.10 -32.61
C MET A 240 -1.35 -20.08 -31.08
N ALA A 241 -1.54 -18.92 -30.47
CA ALA A 241 -1.64 -18.77 -29.04
C ALA A 241 -3.09 -18.58 -28.58
N PHE A 242 -3.89 -19.64 -28.71
CA PHE A 242 -5.22 -19.65 -28.11
C PHE A 242 -5.06 -19.83 -26.60
N LEU A 243 -5.07 -18.73 -25.84
CA LEU A 243 -5.71 -18.79 -24.54
C LEU A 243 -7.14 -19.25 -24.84
N THR A 244 -7.47 -20.49 -24.51
CA THR A 244 -8.84 -20.98 -24.68
C THR A 244 -9.76 -19.99 -23.97
N GLN A 245 -10.92 -19.70 -24.58
CA GLN A 245 -11.91 -18.81 -23.97
C GLN A 245 -12.22 -19.24 -22.52
N GLN A 246 -12.17 -20.55 -22.28
CA GLN A 246 -12.24 -21.16 -20.96
C GLN A 246 -11.09 -20.73 -20.02
N THR A 247 -9.82 -20.70 -20.45
CA THR A 247 -8.70 -20.21 -19.62
C THR A 247 -8.85 -18.73 -19.27
N ILE A 248 -9.35 -17.92 -20.21
CA ILE A 248 -9.61 -16.49 -19.96
C ILE A 248 -10.74 -16.35 -18.95
N GLN A 249 -11.84 -17.08 -19.13
CA GLN A 249 -12.95 -17.14 -18.17
C GLN A 249 -12.45 -17.59 -16.79
N GLU A 250 -11.72 -18.69 -16.71
CA GLU A 250 -11.14 -19.19 -15.47
C GLU A 250 -10.19 -18.17 -14.82
N LEU A 251 -9.44 -17.36 -15.57
CA LEU A 251 -8.58 -16.30 -15.01
C LEU A 251 -9.42 -15.16 -14.40
N PHE A 252 -10.45 -14.69 -15.11
CA PHE A 252 -11.22 -13.50 -14.75
C PHE A 252 -12.50 -13.78 -13.95
N GLU A 253 -12.89 -15.05 -13.78
CA GLU A 253 -14.02 -15.44 -12.94
C GLU A 253 -13.72 -15.19 -11.46
N VAL A 254 -14.19 -14.05 -10.95
CA VAL A 254 -14.18 -13.81 -9.52
C VAL A 254 -15.27 -14.69 -8.93
N HIS A 255 -14.91 -15.81 -8.30
CA HIS A 255 -15.88 -16.61 -7.55
C HIS A 255 -16.48 -15.72 -6.46
N SER A 256 -17.77 -15.41 -6.60
CA SER A 256 -18.50 -14.76 -5.52
C SER A 256 -18.61 -15.75 -4.36
N PRO A 257 -18.42 -15.34 -3.10
CA PRO A 257 -18.53 -16.24 -1.94
C PRO A 257 -19.97 -16.68 -1.62
N MET A 258 -20.88 -16.71 -2.61
CA MET A 258 -22.32 -16.92 -2.43
C MET A 258 -22.91 -18.10 -3.21
N GLU A 259 -22.11 -19.00 -3.77
CA GLU A 259 -22.61 -20.27 -4.32
C GLU A 259 -21.90 -21.46 -3.68
N ASP A 260 -22.32 -21.76 -2.46
CA ASP A 260 -21.97 -22.98 -1.75
C ASP A 260 -23.03 -24.05 -2.07
N SER A 261 -22.74 -24.91 -3.05
CA SER A 261 -23.35 -26.25 -3.10
C SER A 261 -22.41 -27.28 -3.74
N GLY A 262 -21.44 -27.70 -2.94
CA GLY A 262 -20.87 -29.04 -3.03
C GLY A 262 -19.86 -29.30 -4.14
N PHE A 263 -18.59 -29.00 -3.89
CA PHE A 263 -17.52 -29.78 -4.51
C PHE A 263 -16.39 -30.10 -3.51
N ARG A 264 -16.02 -31.38 -3.52
CA ARG A 264 -15.26 -32.09 -2.49
C ARG A 264 -13.90 -31.44 -2.24
N VAL A 265 -13.66 -31.07 -0.98
CA VAL A 265 -12.33 -30.94 -0.40
C VAL A 265 -11.62 -32.29 -0.58
N LYS A 266 -10.73 -32.40 -1.57
CA LYS A 266 -9.66 -33.39 -1.51
C LYS A 266 -8.65 -32.84 -0.51
N ALA A 267 -8.55 -33.58 0.59
CA ALA A 267 -7.58 -33.37 1.64
C ALA A 267 -6.17 -33.36 1.06
N GLU A 268 -5.56 -32.18 1.03
CA GLU A 268 -4.16 -32.03 1.38
C GLU A 268 -4.16 -31.00 2.53
N GLU A 269 -3.59 -31.43 3.66
CA GLU A 269 -3.78 -30.96 5.03
C GLU A 269 -3.93 -29.44 5.23
N PHE A 270 -5.15 -29.04 5.64
CA PHE A 270 -5.40 -27.79 6.33
C PHE A 270 -5.16 -28.02 7.83
N VAL A 271 -4.09 -27.44 8.38
CA VAL A 271 -3.94 -27.30 9.83
C VAL A 271 -4.26 -25.86 10.20
N VAL A 272 -5.47 -25.68 10.72
CA VAL A 272 -5.86 -24.52 11.51
C VAL A 272 -5.20 -24.68 12.87
N LEU A 273 -4.38 -23.71 13.29
CA LEU A 273 -3.92 -23.63 14.68
C LEU A 273 -4.62 -22.47 15.39
N SER A 274 -5.28 -22.83 16.49
CA SER A 274 -5.87 -21.93 17.48
C SER A 274 -4.78 -21.17 18.25
N GLN A 275 -5.21 -20.04 18.81
CA GLN A 275 -4.53 -19.02 19.63
C GLN A 275 -3.26 -19.36 20.46
N GLU A 276 -2.45 -18.29 20.57
CA GLU A 276 -1.28 -17.97 21.42
C GLU A 276 0.04 -18.76 21.23
N PRO A 277 1.18 -18.08 20.95
CA PRO A 277 2.44 -18.74 20.65
C PRO A 277 3.15 -19.19 21.93
N SER A 278 3.41 -20.49 22.04
CA SER A 278 4.44 -21.00 22.94
C SER A 278 5.84 -20.56 22.46
N PRO A 279 6.79 -20.25 23.36
CA PRO A 279 8.04 -19.55 23.01
C PRO A 279 9.13 -20.46 22.41
N ALA A 280 8.79 -21.59 21.77
CA ALA A 280 9.79 -22.52 21.26
C ALA A 280 9.31 -23.30 20.03
N GLU A 281 9.22 -22.63 18.88
CA GLU A 281 9.26 -23.34 17.58
C GLU A 281 10.33 -22.72 16.68
N ASN A 282 11.49 -23.37 16.65
CA ASN A 282 12.53 -23.15 15.65
C ASN A 282 11.98 -23.56 14.28
N ILE A 283 11.77 -22.59 13.40
CA ILE A 283 11.35 -22.82 12.01
C ILE A 283 12.54 -23.43 11.25
N SER A 284 12.41 -24.66 10.77
CA SER A 284 13.43 -25.31 9.93
C SER A 284 13.54 -24.60 8.57
N PRO A 285 14.76 -24.36 8.05
CA PRO A 285 14.93 -23.73 6.75
C PRO A 285 14.59 -24.74 5.64
N LYS A 286 13.70 -24.34 4.71
CA LYS A 286 13.40 -24.90 3.36
C LYS A 286 11.93 -25.13 3.01
N VAL A 287 10.97 -24.79 3.87
CA VAL A 287 9.55 -24.89 3.49
C VAL A 287 8.93 -23.50 3.38
N ALA A 288 8.60 -23.10 2.16
CA ALA A 288 7.74 -21.95 1.92
C ALA A 288 6.34 -22.27 2.45
N ARG A 289 5.96 -21.67 3.58
CA ARG A 289 4.60 -21.77 4.11
C ARG A 289 3.81 -20.52 3.68
N PRO A 290 2.63 -20.65 3.08
CA PRO A 290 1.77 -19.49 2.83
C PRO A 290 1.37 -18.86 4.16
N PHE A 291 1.64 -17.57 4.32
CA PHE A 291 1.14 -16.79 5.44
C PHE A 291 -0.24 -16.27 5.02
N ILE A 292 -1.28 -16.85 5.59
CA ILE A 292 -2.68 -16.45 5.40
C ILE A 292 -3.12 -15.82 6.72
N GLU A 293 -3.45 -14.53 6.70
CA GLU A 293 -4.15 -13.91 7.83
C GLU A 293 -5.62 -14.28 7.82
N VAL A 294 -6.13 -14.52 9.01
CA VAL A 294 -7.48 -15.01 9.34
C VAL A 294 -8.41 -13.82 9.54
N ILE A 295 -9.49 -13.81 8.74
CA ILE A 295 -10.79 -13.10 8.90
C ILE A 295 -10.75 -11.58 9.00
#